data_AF-A0A520JW30-F1
#
_entry.id   AF-A0A520JW30-F1
#
_cell.length_a   1.000
_cell.length_b   1.000
_cell.length_c   1.000
_cell.angle_alpha   90.00
_cell.angle_beta   90.00
_cell.angle_gamma   90.00
#
_symmetry.space_group_name_H-M   'P 1'
#
loop_
_entity.id
_entity.type
_entity.pdbx_description
1 polymer ?
#
loop_
_entity_poly.entity_id
_entity_poly.type
_entity_poly.pdbx_seq_one_letter_code
_entity_poly.pdbx_strand_id
1 'polypeptide(L)'
;MDRITDRNVKKWINRFLAVISDKYSAEKVLLFGIIVGKKFEGINWLKRLRDVSVEWEGLVLLEAICYTPEEFGEKKKEIGIVSEAVKEGIELIARGKICIPANKQM
;
A
#
# COMPACT_ATOMS: atom_id res chain seq x y z
N MET A 1 1.31 -14.45 12.12
CA MET A 1 0.52 -14.54 10.87
C MET A 1 -0.98 -14.20 11.07
N ASP A 2 -1.34 -13.50 12.17
CA ASP A 2 -2.74 -13.25 12.60
C ASP A 2 -3.16 -11.78 12.68
N ARG A 3 -2.58 -10.89 11.86
CA ARG A 3 -2.96 -9.47 11.86
C ARG A 3 -3.48 -8.93 10.52
N ILE A 4 -3.85 -9.83 9.61
CA ILE A 4 -4.60 -9.50 8.38
C ILE A 4 -6.05 -9.93 8.61
N THR A 5 -6.92 -8.96 8.84
CA THR A 5 -8.35 -9.18 9.17
C THR A 5 -9.19 -9.52 7.94
N ASP A 6 -8.80 -9.05 6.75
CA ASP A 6 -9.47 -9.39 5.50
C ASP A 6 -9.01 -10.74 4.94
N ARG A 7 -9.97 -11.67 4.82
CA ARG A 7 -9.72 -13.06 4.38
C ARG A 7 -9.28 -13.14 2.92
N ASN A 8 -9.76 -12.25 2.06
CA ASN A 8 -9.42 -12.24 0.63
C ASN A 8 -8.00 -11.71 0.42
N VAL A 9 -7.64 -10.63 1.13
CA VAL A 9 -6.28 -10.07 1.10
C VAL A 9 -5.27 -11.08 1.64
N LYS A 10 -5.58 -11.74 2.78
CA LYS A 10 -4.71 -12.79 3.35
C LYS A 10 -4.50 -13.94 2.35
N LYS A 11 -5.57 -14.40 1.71
CA LYS A 11 -5.51 -15.48 0.71
C LYS A 11 -4.69 -15.07 -0.51
N TRP A 12 -4.83 -13.83 -0.97
CA TRP A 12 -4.04 -13.29 -2.08
C TRP A 12 -2.55 -13.20 -1.72
N ILE A 13 -2.19 -12.58 -0.58
CA ILE A 13 -0.80 -12.48 -0.13
C ILE A 13 -0.16 -13.86 -0.01
N ASN A 14 -0.85 -14.82 0.63
CA ASN A 14 -0.32 -16.18 0.79
C ASN A 14 -0.10 -16.87 -0.55
N ARG A 15 -1.03 -16.71 -1.51
CA ARG A 15 -0.86 -17.26 -2.86
C ARG A 15 0.32 -16.59 -3.58
N PHE A 16 0.45 -15.27 -3.48
CA PHE A 16 1.55 -14.53 -4.08
C PHE A 16 2.91 -14.97 -3.51
N LEU A 17 3.05 -15.02 -2.18
CA LEU A 17 4.28 -15.46 -1.53
C LEU A 17 4.65 -16.90 -1.90
N ALA A 18 3.67 -17.80 -2.02
CA ALA A 18 3.92 -19.18 -2.47
C ALA A 18 4.49 -19.22 -3.90
N VAL A 19 3.92 -18.46 -4.84
CA VAL A 19 4.42 -18.38 -6.22
C VAL A 19 5.83 -17.78 -6.26
N ILE A 20 6.06 -16.70 -5.52
CA ILE A 20 7.35 -16.00 -5.56
C ILE A 20 8.46 -16.84 -4.90
N SER A 21 8.13 -17.50 -3.79
CA SER A 21 9.06 -18.41 -3.11
C SER A 21 9.41 -19.63 -3.97
N ASP A 22 8.43 -20.24 -4.64
CA ASP A 22 8.64 -21.45 -5.45
C ASP A 22 9.33 -21.15 -6.78
N LYS A 23 8.88 -20.11 -7.49
CA LYS A 23 9.34 -19.82 -8.85
C LYS A 23 10.65 -19.03 -8.88
N TYR A 24 10.89 -18.17 -7.90
CA TYR A 24 12.03 -17.23 -7.93
C TYR A 24 12.99 -17.40 -6.74
N SER A 25 12.74 -18.35 -5.83
CA SER A 25 13.55 -18.57 -4.63
C SER A 25 13.82 -17.29 -3.84
N ALA A 26 12.85 -16.38 -3.81
CA ALA A 26 13.06 -15.05 -3.27
C ALA A 26 13.32 -15.12 -1.76
N GLU A 27 14.48 -14.61 -1.33
CA GLU A 27 14.85 -14.55 0.09
C GLU A 27 14.04 -13.49 0.86
N LYS A 28 13.60 -12.42 0.18
CA LYS A 28 12.82 -11.32 0.77
C LYS A 28 11.80 -10.78 -0.23
N VAL A 29 10.61 -10.45 0.29
CA VAL A 29 9.53 -9.78 -0.46
C VAL A 29 9.11 -8.55 0.33
N LEU A 30 9.23 -7.37 -0.29
CA LEU A 30 8.84 -6.08 0.31
C LEU A 30 7.57 -5.57 -0.37
N LEU A 31 6.60 -5.14 0.43
CA LEU A 31 5.36 -4.52 -0.04
C LEU A 31 5.38 -3.05 0.36
N PHE A 32 5.16 -2.17 -0.62
CA PHE A 32 5.11 -0.72 -0.42
C PHE A 32 3.66 -0.22 -0.45
N GLY A 33 3.36 0.82 0.34
CA GLY A 33 2.03 1.41 0.41
C GLY A 33 2.06 2.90 0.10
N ILE A 34 1.14 3.37 -0.75
CA ILE A 34 0.88 4.80 -0.96
C ILE A 34 -0.48 5.13 -0.34
N ILE A 35 -0.53 6.14 0.53
CA ILE A 35 -1.76 6.60 1.17
C ILE A 35 -1.98 8.05 0.78
N VAL A 36 -3.15 8.34 0.21
CA VAL A 36 -3.52 9.68 -0.24
C VAL A 36 -4.66 10.22 0.61
N GLY A 37 -4.48 11.40 1.22
CA GLY A 37 -5.50 11.98 2.08
C GLY A 37 -5.27 13.46 2.39
N LYS A 38 -6.36 14.25 2.35
CA LYS A 38 -6.31 15.71 2.65
C LYS A 38 -5.80 16.01 4.05
N LYS A 39 -6.03 15.12 5.02
CA LYS A 39 -5.59 15.30 6.42
C LYS A 39 -4.07 15.33 6.60
N PHE A 40 -3.30 14.98 5.57
CA PHE A 40 -1.84 15.09 5.61
C PHE A 40 -1.34 16.52 5.34
N GLU A 41 -2.20 17.41 4.86
CA GLU A 41 -1.86 18.81 4.59
C GLU A 41 -1.31 19.49 5.86
N GLY A 42 -0.20 20.22 5.72
CA GLY A 42 0.48 20.87 6.83
C GLY A 42 1.20 19.94 7.83
N ILE A 43 1.09 18.61 7.68
CA ILE A 43 1.81 17.65 8.52
C ILE A 43 3.19 17.35 7.91
N ASN A 44 4.25 17.46 8.73
CA ASN A 44 5.61 17.07 8.32
C ASN A 44 5.68 15.60 7.90
N TRP A 45 6.43 15.28 6.84
CA TRP A 45 6.53 13.94 6.27
C TRP A 45 6.98 12.85 7.27
N LEU A 46 7.93 13.13 8.16
CA LEU A 46 8.39 12.17 9.19
C LEU A 46 7.27 11.86 10.17
N LYS A 47 6.47 12.88 10.51
CA LYS A 47 5.30 12.73 11.37
C LYS A 47 4.23 11.89 10.70
N ARG A 48 3.95 12.12 9.40
CA ARG A 48 3.00 11.30 8.63
C ARG A 48 3.40 9.81 8.65
N LEU A 49 4.66 9.52 8.33
CA LEU A 49 5.20 8.15 8.33
C LEU A 49 5.04 7.50 9.70
N ARG A 50 5.54 8.16 10.76
CA ARG A 50 5.45 7.64 12.13
C ARG A 50 4.00 7.39 12.54
N ASP A 51 3.13 8.37 12.37
CA ASP A 51 1.76 8.29 12.86
C ASP A 51 0.99 7.18 12.12
N VAL A 52 1.20 6.99 10.81
CA VAL A 52 0.63 5.85 10.06
C VAL A 52 1.25 4.52 10.49
N SER A 53 2.57 4.45 10.65
CA SER A 53 3.25 3.21 11.06
C SER A 53 2.80 2.74 12.45
N VAL A 54 2.47 3.65 13.37
CA VAL A 54 1.94 3.31 14.71
C VAL A 54 0.58 2.63 14.62
N GLU A 55 -0.28 3.07 13.70
CA GLU A 55 -1.62 2.48 13.49
C GLU A 55 -1.57 1.17 12.69
N TRP A 56 -0.42 0.83 12.10
CA TRP A 56 -0.26 -0.36 11.28
C TRP A 56 0.07 -1.59 12.13
N GLU A 57 -0.92 -2.48 12.25
CA GLU A 57 -0.74 -3.76 12.94
C GLU A 57 -0.34 -4.92 12.02
N GLY A 58 0.00 -4.69 10.75
CA GLY A 58 0.21 -5.77 9.78
C GLY A 58 1.39 -6.71 10.10
N LEU A 59 1.46 -7.82 9.36
CA LEU A 59 2.49 -8.87 9.55
C LEU A 59 3.89 -8.47 9.10
N VAL A 60 3.99 -7.42 8.29
CA VAL A 60 5.23 -6.88 7.76
C VAL A 60 5.31 -5.40 8.10
N LEU A 61 6.53 -4.88 8.20
CA LEU A 61 6.76 -3.45 8.31
C LEU A 61 6.13 -2.76 7.10
N LEU A 62 5.25 -1.79 7.35
CA LEU A 62 4.69 -0.96 6.30
C LEU A 62 5.56 0.28 6.13
N GLU A 63 6.17 0.40 4.95
CA GLU A 63 6.76 1.65 4.49
C GLU A 63 5.68 2.43 3.72
N ALA A 64 4.97 3.29 4.46
CA ALA A 64 3.89 4.10 3.91
C ALA A 64 4.42 5.44 3.39
N ILE A 65 4.16 5.73 2.12
CA ILE A 65 4.38 7.05 1.54
C ILE A 65 3.05 7.81 1.57
N CYS A 66 3.00 8.90 2.33
CA CYS A 66 1.77 9.63 2.63
C CYS A 66 1.73 10.97 1.87
N TYR A 67 0.75 11.13 0.99
CA TYR A 67 0.57 12.32 0.16
C TYR A 67 -0.78 13.00 0.37
N THR A 68 -0.84 14.31 0.17
CA THR A 68 -2.11 14.98 -0.15
C THR A 68 -2.55 14.64 -1.58
N PRO A 69 -3.83 14.82 -1.94
CA PRO A 69 -4.28 14.61 -3.32
C PRO A 69 -3.50 15.43 -4.35
N GLU A 70 -3.12 16.66 -3.99
CA GLU A 70 -2.34 17.57 -4.82
C GLU A 70 -0.91 17.03 -5.03
N GLU A 71 -0.21 16.70 -3.93
CA GLU A 71 1.14 16.10 -3.97
C GLU A 71 1.16 14.80 -4.80
N PHE A 72 0.17 13.93 -4.61
CA PHE A 72 0.04 12.69 -5.39
C PHE A 72 -0.21 12.96 -6.88
N GLY A 73 -1.06 13.96 -7.18
CA GLY A 73 -1.37 14.38 -8.53
C GLY A 73 -0.16 14.91 -9.30
N GLU A 74 0.79 15.51 -8.61
CA GLU A 74 2.11 15.89 -9.15
C GLU A 74 3.01 14.67 -9.31
N LYS A 75 3.19 13.88 -8.24
CA LYS A 75 4.12 12.73 -8.21
C LYS A 75 3.79 11.63 -9.21
N LYS A 76 2.51 11.43 -9.54
CA LYS A 76 2.12 10.44 -10.57
C LYS A 76 2.56 10.81 -11.99
N LYS A 77 2.89 12.09 -12.23
CA LYS A 77 3.36 12.60 -13.54
C LYS A 77 4.88 12.52 -13.67
N GLU A 78 5.59 12.39 -12.55
CA GLU A 78 7.04 12.25 -12.50
C GLU A 78 7.47 10.81 -12.77
N ILE A 79 8.70 10.62 -13.22
CA ILE A 79 9.32 9.29 -13.29
C ILE A 79 9.65 8.86 -11.86
N GLY A 80 8.99 7.80 -11.36
CA GLY A 80 9.25 7.28 -10.02
C GLY A 80 8.23 6.27 -9.53
N ILE A 81 8.39 5.84 -8.27
CA ILE A 81 7.60 4.76 -7.64
C ILE A 81 6.09 5.04 -7.65
N VAL A 82 5.68 6.31 -7.55
CA VAL A 82 4.26 6.69 -7.57
C VAL A 82 3.64 6.43 -8.94
N SER A 83 4.33 6.79 -10.02
CA SER A 83 3.86 6.53 -11.39
C SER A 83 3.75 5.03 -11.69
N GLU A 84 4.68 4.23 -11.16
CA GLU A 84 4.69 2.78 -11.36
C GLU A 84 3.58 2.10 -10.55
N ALA A 85 3.37 2.54 -9.30
CA ALA A 85 2.27 2.05 -8.47
C ALA A 85 0.89 2.36 -9.08
N VAL A 86 0.73 3.46 -9.83
CA VAL A 86 -0.52 3.77 -10.55
C VAL A 86 -0.76 2.81 -11.73
N LYS A 87 0.30 2.38 -12.42
CA LYS A 87 0.20 1.47 -13.58
C LYS A 87 -0.01 0.02 -13.17
N GLU A 88 0.80 -0.44 -12.23
CA GLU A 88 0.96 -1.85 -11.89
C GLU A 88 0.40 -2.22 -10.51
N GLY A 89 0.12 -1.22 -9.67
CA GLY A 89 -0.31 -1.43 -8.29
C GLY A 89 -1.78 -1.83 -8.15
N ILE A 90 -2.14 -2.18 -6.92
CA ILE A 90 -3.51 -2.51 -6.53
C ILE A 90 -4.09 -1.31 -5.78
N GLU A 91 -5.06 -0.64 -6.38
CA GLU A 91 -5.81 0.41 -5.70
C GLU A 91 -6.76 -0.22 -4.66
N LEU A 92 -6.72 0.30 -3.43
CA LEU A 92 -7.61 -0.10 -2.35
C LEU A 92 -8.58 1.07 -2.06
N ILE A 93 -9.88 0.85 -2.23
CA ILE A 93 -10.89 1.87 -1.93
C ILE A 93 -11.35 1.68 -0.49
N ALA A 94 -11.13 2.69 0.35
CA ALA A 94 -11.68 2.73 1.71
C ALA A 94 -13.16 3.14 1.66
N ARG A 95 -14.08 2.17 1.80
CA ARG A 95 -15.52 2.43 2.01
C ARG A 95 -15.90 1.93 3.40
N GLY A 96 -16.04 2.83 4.37
CA GLY A 96 -16.49 2.51 5.74
C GLY A 96 -15.66 1.41 6.42
N LYS A 97 -14.55 1.77 7.08
CA LYS A 97 -13.63 0.86 7.81
C LYS A 97 -13.04 -0.33 7.04
N ILE A 98 -13.43 -0.56 5.79
CA ILE A 98 -12.99 -1.70 4.97
C ILE A 98 -12.37 -1.16 3.68
N CYS A 99 -11.15 -1.63 3.40
CA CYS A 99 -10.44 -1.36 2.15
C CYS A 99 -10.68 -2.51 1.19
N ILE A 100 -11.36 -2.26 0.06
CA ILE A 100 -11.65 -3.28 -0.95
C ILE A 100 -10.75 -3.03 -2.17
N PRO A 101 -10.05 -4.04 -2.71
CA PRO A 101 -9.32 -3.91 -3.97
C PRO A 101 -10.26 -3.45 -5.09
N ALA A 102 -9.89 -2.38 -5.79
CA ALA A 102 -10.73 -1.69 -6.77
C ALA A 102 -10.91 -2.44 -8.10
N ASN A 103 -10.39 -3.67 -8.22
CA ASN A 103 -9.88 -4.18 -9.51
C ASN A 103 -10.83 -3.98 -10.71
N LYS A 104 -10.35 -3.11 -11.62
CA LYS A 104 -10.58 -2.96 -13.07
C LYS A 104 -12.03 -3.07 -13.59
N GLN A 105 -12.69 -1.93 -13.74
CA GLN A 105 -13.52 -1.67 -14.93
C GLN A 105 -12.60 -1.38 -16.13
N MET A 106 -11.96 -2.41 -16.68
CA MET A 106 -11.58 -2.55 -18.10
C MET A 106 -11.01 -3.95 -18.34
#